data_AF-A0A0U5IEZ4-F1
#
_entry.id   AF-A0A0U5IEZ4-F1
#
_cell.length_a   1.000
_cell.length_b   1.000
_cell.length_c   1.000
_cell.angle_alpha   90.00
_cell.angle_beta   90.00
_cell.angle_gamma   90.00
#
_symmetry.space_group_name_H-M   'P 1'
#
loop_
_entity.id
_entity.type
_entity.pdbx_description
1 polymer ?
#
loop_
_entity_poly.entity_id
_entity_poly.type
_entity_poly.pdbx_seq_one_letter_code
_entity_poly.pdbx_strand_id
1 'polypeptide(L)'
;MRAAVGLPDLHPGQGYPIGAAFLCELIYPALVGNDIGCGMDLWQADLSRRKFKPERAAERLQGLETPWGDELDDWRAAFDLEPTRL
;
A
#
# COMPACT_ATOMS: atom_id res chain seq x y z
N MET A 1 -12.38 16.61 -18.04
CA MET A 1 -11.08 16.77 -17.35
C MET A 1 -10.75 18.25 -17.26
N ARG A 2 -10.51 18.79 -16.05
CA ARG A 2 -10.33 20.23 -15.78
C ARG A 2 -8.87 20.64 -15.69
N ALA A 3 -8.00 19.78 -15.15
CA ALA A 3 -6.56 20.00 -15.06
C ALA A 3 -5.81 18.66 -15.00
N ALA A 4 -4.54 18.68 -15.40
CA ALA A 4 -3.63 17.56 -15.30
C ALA A 4 -2.23 18.05 -14.96
N VAL A 5 -1.50 17.29 -14.14
CA VAL A 5 -0.08 17.54 -13.82
C VAL A 5 0.72 16.26 -13.96
N GLY A 6 1.93 16.39 -14.50
CA GLY A 6 2.94 15.35 -14.48
C GLY A 6 3.81 15.47 -13.24
N LEU A 7 4.07 14.35 -12.58
CA LEU A 7 5.02 14.24 -11.48
C LEU A 7 6.45 14.04 -12.03
N PRO A 8 7.50 14.18 -11.21
CA PRO A 8 8.88 14.04 -11.67
C PRO A 8 9.23 12.68 -12.31
N ASP A 9 8.46 11.65 -12.00
CA ASP A 9 8.59 10.27 -12.51
C ASP A 9 7.64 9.96 -13.68
N LEU A 10 7.05 11.00 -14.29
CA LEU A 10 6.12 10.87 -15.42
C LEU A 10 6.72 10.02 -16.56
N HIS A 11 6.01 8.97 -16.94
CA HIS A 11 6.40 8.11 -18.07
C HIS A 11 5.18 7.46 -18.75
N PRO A 12 5.34 6.91 -19.98
CA PRO A 12 4.26 6.22 -20.68
C PRO A 12 3.81 4.95 -19.95
N GLY A 13 2.50 4.84 -19.68
CA GLY A 13 1.84 3.60 -19.26
C GLY A 13 1.04 2.96 -20.39
N GLN A 14 0.18 1.99 -20.06
CA GLN A 14 -0.69 1.28 -21.01
C GLN A 14 -1.96 2.09 -21.32
N GLY A 15 -1.82 3.09 -22.20
CA GLY A 15 -2.95 3.94 -22.66
C GLY A 15 -3.21 5.19 -21.80
N TYR A 16 -2.48 5.36 -20.71
CA TYR A 16 -2.50 6.55 -19.83
C TYR A 16 -1.11 6.75 -19.20
N PRO A 17 -0.72 7.98 -18.82
CA PRO A 17 0.57 8.23 -18.20
C PRO A 17 0.61 7.73 -16.74
N ILE A 18 1.76 7.20 -16.33
CA ILE A 18 2.07 6.89 -14.92
C ILE A 18 2.83 8.09 -14.33
N GLY A 19 2.63 8.38 -13.05
CA GLY A 19 3.21 9.57 -12.41
C GLY A 19 2.46 10.84 -12.83
N ALA A 20 1.13 10.82 -12.80
CA ALA A 20 0.29 11.97 -13.14
C ALA A 20 -0.91 12.10 -12.20
N ALA A 21 -1.42 13.31 -12.02
CA ALA A 21 -2.65 13.59 -11.28
C ALA A 21 -3.63 14.37 -12.15
N PHE A 22 -4.92 14.02 -12.03
CA PHE A 22 -5.99 14.55 -12.88
C PHE A 22 -7.16 15.07 -12.04
N LEU A 23 -7.61 16.29 -12.31
CA LEU A 23 -8.84 16.84 -11.76
C LEU A 23 -9.98 16.62 -12.77
N CYS A 24 -10.97 15.81 -12.40
CA CYS A 24 -12.07 15.40 -13.28
C CYS A 24 -13.44 15.59 -12.63
N GLU A 25 -14.48 15.80 -13.44
CA GLU A 25 -15.89 15.82 -13.00
C GLU A 25 -16.55 14.43 -13.05
N LEU A 26 -15.98 13.54 -13.86
CA LEU A 26 -16.37 12.14 -13.99
C LEU A 26 -15.23 11.24 -13.52
N ILE A 27 -15.58 10.01 -13.12
CA ILE A 27 -14.62 8.98 -12.77
C ILE A 27 -14.16 8.29 -14.06
N TYR A 28 -12.83 8.21 -14.24
CA TYR A 28 -12.20 7.49 -15.34
C TYR A 28 -11.36 6.34 -14.76
N PRO A 29 -11.89 5.10 -14.67
CA PRO A 29 -11.19 3.99 -14.03
C PRO A 29 -9.79 3.74 -14.60
N ALA A 30 -9.62 3.94 -15.91
CA ALA A 30 -8.31 3.81 -16.57
C ALA A 30 -7.23 4.74 -15.99
N LEU A 31 -7.59 5.93 -15.47
CA LEU A 31 -6.62 6.86 -14.87
C LEU A 31 -6.19 6.46 -13.44
N VAL A 32 -6.85 5.50 -12.82
CA VAL A 32 -6.48 4.97 -11.49
C VAL A 32 -5.35 3.95 -11.60
N GLY A 33 -5.31 3.20 -12.69
CA GLY A 33 -4.41 2.06 -12.86
C GLY A 33 -5.16 0.73 -12.78
N ASN A 34 -4.54 -0.32 -13.34
CA ASN A 34 -5.11 -1.67 -13.31
C ASN A 34 -4.98 -2.32 -11.91
N ASP A 35 -4.00 -1.88 -11.12
CA ASP A 35 -3.76 -2.32 -9.73
C ASP A 35 -4.28 -1.25 -8.75
N ILE A 36 -5.59 -1.27 -8.52
CA ILE A 36 -6.26 -0.27 -7.69
C ILE A 36 -5.86 -0.48 -6.23
N GLY A 37 -5.33 0.57 -5.61
CA GLY A 37 -4.79 0.51 -4.25
C GLY A 37 -3.29 0.17 -4.20
N CYS A 38 -2.63 0.05 -5.36
CA CYS A 38 -1.17 -0.02 -5.41
C CYS A 38 -0.54 1.14 -4.64
N GLY A 39 0.34 0.81 -3.71
CA GLY A 39 0.90 1.76 -2.77
C GLY A 39 1.98 1.12 -1.92
N MET A 40 2.39 1.84 -0.89
CA MET A 40 3.37 1.38 0.08
C MET A 40 2.92 1.77 1.48
N ASP A 41 3.06 0.84 2.42
CA ASP A 41 2.91 1.11 3.85
C ASP A 41 4.28 1.15 4.53
N LEU A 42 4.39 2.00 5.55
CA LEU A 42 5.60 2.12 6.37
C LEU A 42 5.27 1.84 7.83
N TRP A 43 5.90 0.81 8.40
CA TRP A 43 5.69 0.38 9.77
C TRP A 43 6.94 0.64 10.62
N GLN A 44 6.76 1.29 11.77
CA GLN A 44 7.80 1.40 12.78
C GLN A 44 7.79 0.13 13.65
N ALA A 45 8.95 -0.49 13.83
CA ALA A 45 9.11 -1.70 14.64
C ALA A 45 10.20 -1.51 15.71
N ASP A 46 10.03 -2.18 16.85
CA ASP A 46 11.01 -2.18 17.95
C ASP A 46 12.20 -3.12 17.73
N LEU A 47 12.37 -3.61 16.49
CA LEU A 47 13.44 -4.52 16.12
C LEU A 47 14.78 -3.78 16.03
N SER A 48 15.79 -4.31 16.72
CA SER A 48 17.16 -3.82 16.57
C SER A 48 17.64 -4.02 15.13
N ARG A 49 18.07 -2.93 14.47
CA ARG A 49 18.64 -2.95 13.11
C ARG A 49 19.73 -3.99 12.93
N ARG A 50 20.60 -4.18 13.93
CA ARG A 50 21.69 -5.18 13.90
C ARG A 50 21.19 -6.62 13.87
N LYS A 51 19.99 -6.87 14.40
CA LYS A 51 19.36 -8.20 14.45
C LYS A 51 18.43 -8.44 13.25
N PHE A 52 18.05 -7.39 12.52
CA PHE A 52 17.17 -7.50 11.36
C PHE A 52 17.94 -8.09 10.17
N LYS A 53 17.38 -9.13 9.56
CA LYS A 53 17.93 -9.82 8.39
C LYS A 53 16.90 -9.72 7.27
N PRO A 54 17.07 -8.79 6.30
CA PRO A 54 16.06 -8.50 5.28
C PRO A 54 15.59 -9.73 4.50
N GLU A 55 16.51 -10.62 4.14
CA GLU A 55 16.21 -11.82 3.34
C GLU A 55 15.29 -12.76 4.12
N ARG A 56 15.61 -13.01 5.39
CA ARG A 56 14.78 -13.84 6.28
C ARG A 56 13.44 -13.18 6.61
N ALA A 57 13.38 -11.85 6.66
CA ALA A 57 12.13 -11.14 6.85
C ALA A 57 11.23 -11.27 5.61
N ALA A 58 11.79 -11.08 4.42
CA ALA A 58 11.07 -11.25 3.16
C ALA A 58 10.54 -12.68 2.99
N GLU A 59 11.34 -13.70 3.33
CA GLU A 59 10.89 -15.10 3.33
C GLU A 59 9.69 -15.34 4.26
N ARG A 60 9.53 -14.56 5.32
CA ARG A 60 8.46 -14.70 6.33
C ARG A 60 7.26 -13.81 6.07
N LEU A 61 7.40 -12.73 5.31
CA LEU A 61 6.33 -11.81 4.96
C LEU A 61 5.51 -12.40 3.82
N GLN A 62 4.65 -13.35 4.16
CA GLN A 62 3.73 -14.06 3.26
C GLN A 62 2.29 -13.92 3.78
N GLY A 63 1.28 -14.09 2.92
CA GLY A 63 -0.13 -14.09 3.35
C GLY A 63 -0.71 -12.69 3.58
N LEU A 64 -0.14 -11.66 2.94
CA LEU A 64 -0.63 -10.27 3.01
C LEU A 64 -1.60 -9.93 1.86
N GLU A 65 -1.68 -10.81 0.87
CA GLU A 65 -2.45 -10.66 -0.35
C GLU A 65 -3.94 -11.01 -0.21
N THR A 66 -4.33 -11.63 0.90
CA THR A 66 -5.72 -12.00 1.19
C THR A 66 -6.24 -11.26 2.41
N PRO A 67 -7.55 -11.02 2.51
CA PRO A 67 -8.15 -10.56 3.76
C PRO A 67 -7.71 -11.43 4.93
N TRP A 68 -7.44 -10.80 6.07
CA TRP A 68 -7.16 -11.51 7.30
C TRP A 68 -8.39 -12.37 7.67
N GLY A 69 -8.18 -13.67 7.87
CA GLY A 69 -9.25 -14.66 8.00
C GLY A 69 -9.68 -14.97 9.43
N ASP A 70 -8.89 -14.57 10.43
CA ASP A 70 -9.18 -14.82 11.85
C ASP A 70 -9.83 -13.61 12.51
N GLU A 71 -10.44 -13.82 13.68
CA GLU A 71 -10.99 -12.74 14.50
C GLU A 71 -9.85 -11.83 14.99
N LEU A 72 -9.85 -10.58 14.51
CA LEU A 72 -8.79 -9.61 14.76
C LEU A 72 -8.66 -9.25 16.25
N ASP A 73 -9.78 -9.24 16.98
CA ASP A 73 -9.79 -8.90 18.41
C ASP A 73 -9.08 -9.98 19.25
N ASP A 74 -9.30 -11.26 18.95
CA ASP A 74 -8.61 -12.37 19.64
C ASP A 74 -7.11 -12.36 19.37
N TRP A 75 -6.71 -12.14 18.11
CA TRP A 75 -5.30 -12.04 17.74
C TRP A 75 -4.62 -10.86 18.45
N ARG A 76 -5.27 -9.68 18.46
CA ARG A 76 -4.76 -8.50 19.12
C ARG A 76 -4.63 -8.69 20.64
N ALA A 77 -5.61 -9.34 21.28
CA ALA A 77 -5.55 -9.68 22.69
C ALA A 77 -4.36 -10.60 23.00
N ALA A 78 -4.04 -11.56 22.13
CA ALA A 78 -2.89 -12.47 22.30
C ALA A 78 -1.53 -11.74 22.28
N PHE A 79 -1.46 -10.55 21.68
CA PHE A 79 -0.24 -9.74 21.58
C PHE A 79 -0.30 -8.41 22.36
N ASP A 80 -1.32 -8.20 23.20
CA ASP A 80 -1.53 -6.97 23.97
C ASP A 80 -1.57 -5.71 23.09
N LEU A 81 -2.27 -5.81 21.94
CA LEU A 81 -2.34 -4.76 20.92
C LEU A 81 -3.68 -4.00 20.95
N GLU A 82 -3.59 -2.69 21.16
CA GLU A 82 -4.74 -1.79 21.06
C GLU A 82 -5.14 -1.53 19.60
N PRO A 83 -6.43 -1.25 19.30
CA PRO A 83 -6.84 -0.92 17.95
C PRO A 83 -6.27 0.45 17.59
N THR A 84 -5.75 0.57 16.37
CA THR A 84 -5.40 1.90 15.84
C THR A 84 -6.67 2.75 15.78
N ARG A 85 -6.70 3.83 16.56
CA ARG A 85 -7.79 4.82 16.46
C ARG A 85 -7.64 5.56 15.15
N LEU A 86 -8.68 5.49 14.31
CA LEU A 86 -8.83 6.33 13.12
C LEU A 86 -9.23 7.75 13.53
#